data_AF-A0A969MQL3-F1
#
_entry.id   AF-A0A969MQL3-F1
#
_cell.length_a   1.000
_cell.length_b   1.000
_cell.length_c   1.000
_cell.angle_alpha   90.00
_cell.angle_beta   90.00
_cell.angle_gamma   90.00
#
_symmetry.space_group_name_H-M   'P 1'
#
loop_
_entity.id
_entity.type
_entity.pdbx_description
1 polymer ?
#
loop_
_entity_poly.entity_id
_entity_poly.type
_entity_poly.pdbx_seq_one_letter_code
_entity_poly.pdbx_strand_id
1 'polypeptide(L)' 'FYIKVVVDIERRILAGGGEMHYDCEQVLLENGSQQENLWGAGWRRYSEAVTRGKIV' A
#
# COMPACT_ATOMS: atom_id res chain seq x y z
N PHE A 1 -11.43 7.88 0.26
CA PHE A 1 -10.98 6.65 -0.44
C PHE A 1 -9.68 6.17 0.20
N TYR A 2 -9.61 4.90 0.56
CA TYR A 2 -8.35 4.25 0.95
C TYR A 2 -7.88 3.42 -0.23
N ILE A 3 -6.60 3.54 -0.57
CA ILE A 3 -5.97 2.67 -1.55
C ILE A 3 -5.61 1.38 -0.79
N LYS A 4 -6.13 0.25 -1.25
CA LYS A 4 -5.77 -1.06 -0.70
C LYS A 4 -4.39 -1.43 -1.23
N VAL A 5 -3.50 -1.81 -0.33
CA VAL A 5 -2.15 -2.27 -0.66
C VAL A 5 -1.82 -3.53 0.14
N VAL A 6 -0.87 -4.32 -0.37
CA VAL A 6 -0.24 -5.45 0.31
C VAL A 6 1.28 -5.32 0.13
N VAL A 7 2.04 -5.56 1.18
CA VAL A 7 3.51 -5.48 1.21
C VAL A 7 4.08 -6.87 1.45
N ASP A 8 5.11 -7.24 0.69
CA ASP A 8 6.00 -8.35 1.04
C ASP A 8 7.18 -7.79 1.84
N ILE A 9 7.25 -8.16 3.12
CA ILE A 9 8.28 -7.64 4.04
C ILE A 9 9.69 -8.21 3.75
N GLU A 10 9.77 -9.42 3.20
CA GLU A 10 11.03 -10.11 2.93
C GLU A 10 11.65 -9.58 1.63
N ARG A 11 10.82 -9.49 0.59
CA ARG A 11 11.24 -9.03 -0.75
C ARG A 11 11.23 -7.51 -0.90
N ARG A 12 10.64 -6.79 0.08
CA ARG A 12 10.53 -5.32 0.12
C ARG A 12 9.82 -4.73 -1.11
N ILE A 13 8.80 -5.42 -1.59
CA ILE A 13 7.94 -5.01 -2.70
C ILE A 13 6.51 -4.78 -2.21
N LEU A 14 5.74 -3.97 -2.95
CA LEU A 14 4.35 -3.66 -2.63
C LEU A 14 3.49 -3.74 -3.89
N ALA A 15 2.30 -4.33 -3.75
CA ALA A 15 1.22 -4.26 -4.72
C ALA A 15 0.10 -3.38 -4.17
N GLY A 16 -0.49 -2.54 -5.02
CA GLY A 16 -1.53 -1.60 -4.60
C GLY A 16 -2.42 -1.17 -5.75
N GLY A 17 -3.62 -0.68 -5.40
CA GLY A 17 -4.60 -0.21 -6.39
C GLY A 17 -5.67 -1.25 -6.75
N GLY A 18 -5.67 -2.41 -6.10
CA GLY A 18 -6.79 -3.36 -6.17
C GLY A 18 -8.05 -2.84 -5.48
N GLU A 19 -9.20 -3.43 -5.81
CA GLU A 19 -10.47 -3.14 -5.14
C GLU A 19 -10.43 -3.65 -3.69
N MET A 20 -9.78 -4.80 -3.49
CA MET A 20 -9.59 -5.48 -2.21
C MET A 20 -8.11 -5.80 -1.94
N HIS A 21 -7.77 -6.11 -0.67
CA HIS A 21 -6.43 -6.61 -0.33
C HIS A 21 -6.13 -7.94 -1.02
N TYR A 22 -7.15 -8.78 -1.21
CA TYR A 22 -7.04 -10.04 -1.92
C TYR A 22 -6.46 -9.88 -3.33
N ASP A 23 -6.90 -8.87 -4.09
CA ASP A 23 -6.39 -8.63 -5.45
C ASP A 23 -4.88 -8.32 -5.45
N CYS A 24 -4.44 -7.51 -4.48
CA CYS A 24 -3.03 -7.15 -4.33
C CYS A 24 -2.18 -8.34 -3.83
N GLU A 25 -2.76 -9.19 -2.99
CA GLU A 25 -2.14 -10.40 -2.47
C GLU A 25 -1.91 -11.43 -3.58
N GLN A 26 -2.90 -11.67 -4.45
CA GLN A 26 -2.75 -12.59 -5.59
C GLN A 26 -1.61 -12.16 -6.52
N VAL A 27 -1.47 -10.86 -6.80
CA VAL A 27 -0.37 -10.33 -7.63
C VAL A 27 1.00 -10.65 -7.02
N LEU A 28 1.15 -10.54 -5.70
CA LEU A 28 2.42 -10.84 -5.04
C LEU A 28 2.68 -12.34 -4.99
N LEU A 29 1.65 -13.16 -4.73
CA LEU A 29 1.75 -14.62 -4.76
C LEU A 29 2.15 -15.14 -6.15
N GLU A 30 1.53 -14.63 -7.22
CA GLU A 30 1.89 -14.94 -8.60
C GLU A 30 3.32 -14.47 -8.94
N ASN A 31 3.78 -13.39 -8.30
CA ASN A 31 5.16 -12.93 -8.42
C ASN A 31 6.15 -13.78 -7.60
N GLY A 32 5.70 -14.79 -6.87
CA GLY A 32 6.53 -15.71 -6.07
C GLY A 32 6.74 -15.29 -4.62
N SER A 33 5.93 -14.37 -4.09
CA SER A 33 5.93 -14.06 -2.66
C SER A 33 5.32 -15.20 -1.84
N GLN A 34 5.73 -15.30 -0.57
CA GLN A 34 5.17 -16.28 0.34
C GLN A 34 4.08 -15.62 1.19
N GLN A 35 2.95 -16.32 1.36
CA GLN A 35 1.79 -15.84 2.09
C GLN A 35 2.12 -15.30 3.50
N GLU A 36 3.03 -15.97 4.21
CA GLU A 36 3.48 -15.57 5.56
C GLU A 36 4.20 -14.22 5.62
N ASN A 37 4.74 -13.76 4.49
CA ASN A 37 5.46 -12.49 4.37
C ASN A 37 4.56 -11.35 3.86
N LEU A 38 3.28 -11.62 3.56
CA LEU A 38 2.34 -10.64 3.02
C LEU A 38 1.55 -9.93 4.10
N TRP A 39 1.58 -8.59 4.07
CA TRP A 39 0.92 -7.73 5.05
C TRP A 39 0.00 -6.74 4.34
N GLY A 40 -1.30 -6.80 4.63
CA GLY A 40 -2.29 -5.87 4.10
C GLY A 40 -2.29 -4.52 4.81
N ALA A 41 -2.36 -3.42 4.05
CA ALA A 41 -2.44 -2.07 4.61
C ALA A 41 -3.35 -1.14 3.80
N GLY A 42 -4.01 -0.19 4.47
CA GLY A 42 -4.80 0.85 3.81
C GLY A 42 -4.02 2.15 3.69
N TRP A 43 -3.72 2.59 2.48
CA TRP A 43 -3.06 3.86 2.23
C TRP A 43 -4.08 4.99 2.09
N ARG A 44 -4.02 5.97 2.99
CA ARG A 44 -4.79 7.22 2.89
C ARG A 44 -3.84 8.33 2.45
N ARG A 45 -4.08 8.89 1.26
CA ARG A 45 -3.42 10.14 0.87
C ARG A 45 -4.04 11.28 1.68
N TYR A 46 -3.21 11.95 2.45
CA TYR A 46 -3.51 13.31 2.90
C TYR A 46 -3.02 14.26 1.83
N SER A 47 -3.93 15.03 1.22
CA SER A 47 -3.56 16.19 0.41
C SER A 47 -3.57 17.39 1.35
N GLU A 48 -2.48 17.63 2.05
CA GLU A 48 -2.28 18.98 2.54
C GLU A 48 -1.71 19.81 1.38
N ALA A 49 -2.53 20.69 0.83
CA ALA A 49 -1.98 21.96 0.38
C ALA A 49 -1.46 22.66 1.64
N VAL A 50 -0.25 22.31 2.09
CA VAL A 50 0.45 23.05 3.14
C VAL A 50 0.81 24.40 2.52
N THR A 51 -0.15 25.32 2.49
CA THR A 51 0.17 26.74 2.46
C THR A 51 0.81 27.01 3.80
N ARG A 52 2.14 26.90 3.85
CA ARG A 52 2.95 27.28 5.01
C ARG A 52 2.80 28.79 5.16
N GLY A 53 1.75 29.21 5.86
CA GLY A 53 1.49 30.59 6.21
C GLY A 53 2.70 31.13 6.96
N LYS A 54 3.17 32.29 6.51
CA LYS A 54 4.26 33.06 7.11
C LYS A 54 4.14 33.06 8.64
N ILE A 55 5.24 32.72 9.31
CA ILE A 55 5.48 33.14 10.68
C ILE A 55 5.71 34.66 10.59
N VAL A 56 4.77 35.43 11.11
CA VAL A 56 5.00 36.81 11.57
C VAL A 56 5.08 36.81 13.09
#